data_AF-A0A920G1V5-F1
#
_entry.id   AF-A0A920G1V5-F1
#
_cell.length_a   1.000
_cell.length_b   1.000
_cell.length_c   1.000
_cell.angle_alpha   90.00
_cell.angle_beta   90.00
_cell.angle_gamma   90.00
#
_symmetry.space_group_name_H-M   'P 1'
#
loop_
_entity.id
_entity.type
_entity.pdbx_description
1 polymer ?
#
loop_
_entity_poly.entity_id
_entity_poly.type
_entity_poly.pdbx_seq_one_letter_code
_entity_poly.pdbx_strand_id
1 'polypeptide(L)'
;MPSITETMRSTVPEATGKKDLRAEKTSTPAPESQNVEADTASGAPVDQVELSESVARAIEDAKFDAAKVEALRLAIMEGNYPLDAKRIAENMLDLERMISS
;
A
#
# COMPACT_ATOMS: atom_id res chain seq x y z
N MET A 1 26.50 21.60 38.38
CA MET A 1 25.05 21.39 38.18
C MET A 1 24.90 20.28 37.13
N PRO A 2 24.72 19.02 37.54
CA PRO A 2 24.61 17.87 36.63
C PRO A 2 23.20 17.73 36.03
N SER A 3 23.15 17.23 34.79
CA SER A 3 22.00 17.19 33.87
C SER A 3 20.93 16.12 34.20
N ILE A 4 19.66 16.42 33.90
CA ILE A 4 18.45 15.64 34.26
C ILE A 4 18.21 14.40 33.36
N THR A 5 19.08 14.11 32.40
CA THR A 5 18.84 13.04 31.42
C THR A 5 19.19 11.62 31.87
N GLU A 6 19.55 11.40 33.15
CA GLU A 6 20.18 10.16 33.60
C GLU A 6 19.42 9.46 34.75
N THR A 7 18.09 9.28 34.68
CA THR A 7 17.36 8.57 35.77
C THR A 7 16.18 7.69 35.35
N MET A 8 15.99 7.32 34.08
CA MET A 8 14.96 6.31 33.74
C MET A 8 15.54 5.10 33.00
N ARG A 9 16.42 4.37 33.69
CA ARG A 9 16.64 2.94 33.44
C ARG A 9 16.63 2.19 34.76
N SER A 10 15.45 1.67 35.12
CA SER A 10 15.20 0.77 36.25
C SER A 10 14.01 -0.09 35.84
N THR A 11 13.88 -1.39 36.04
CA THR A 11 14.70 -2.49 36.58
C THR A 11 13.84 -3.73 36.29
N VAL A 12 14.37 -4.79 35.68
CA VAL A 12 13.76 -6.13 35.75
C VAL A 12 14.82 -7.07 36.32
N PRO A 13 14.54 -7.79 37.42
CA PRO A 13 15.53 -8.61 38.10
C PRO A 13 15.85 -9.90 37.33
N GLU A 14 17.12 -10.28 37.43
CA GLU A 14 17.70 -11.56 37.06
C GLU A 14 17.06 -12.71 37.87
N ALA A 15 16.49 -13.69 37.18
CA ALA A 15 16.12 -14.98 37.76
C ALA A 15 16.82 -16.08 36.95
N THR A 16 17.85 -16.69 37.55
CA THR A 16 18.55 -17.85 37.03
C THR A 16 17.67 -19.09 37.16
N GLY A 17 17.23 -19.66 36.04
CA GLY A 17 16.47 -20.91 35.97
C GLY A 17 16.91 -21.73 34.76
N LYS A 18 17.39 -22.95 35.01
CA LYS A 18 17.95 -23.87 34.02
C LYS A 18 16.84 -24.58 33.22
N LYS A 19 17.25 -25.06 32.03
CA LYS A 19 16.75 -26.21 31.25
C LYS A 19 15.79 -25.97 30.09
N ASP A 20 16.38 -26.27 28.92
CA ASP A 20 15.92 -27.18 27.88
C ASP A 20 14.79 -26.76 26.92
N LEU A 21 15.21 -26.67 25.64
CA LEU A 21 14.57 -27.18 24.43
C LEU A 21 13.12 -26.74 24.16
N ARG A 22 12.93 -25.98 23.06
CA ARG A 22 11.92 -26.19 22.00
C ARG A 22 11.40 -24.88 21.40
N ALA A 23 11.58 -24.75 20.07
CA ALA A 23 10.84 -23.92 19.10
C ALA A 23 10.74 -22.40 19.44
N GLU A 24 10.86 -21.45 18.53
CA GLU A 24 10.48 -21.37 17.14
C GLU A 24 11.17 -20.10 16.60
N LYS A 25 11.61 -20.14 15.34
CA LYS A 25 12.07 -18.95 14.62
C LYS A 25 10.90 -17.96 14.51
N THR A 26 11.14 -16.68 14.71
CA THR A 26 10.66 -15.60 13.80
C THR A 26 11.44 -14.33 14.15
N SER A 27 12.53 -14.13 13.41
CA SER A 27 13.16 -12.81 13.26
C SER A 27 12.61 -12.26 11.95
N THR A 28 11.87 -11.16 12.02
CA THR A 28 11.39 -10.41 10.85
C THR A 28 12.39 -9.28 10.58
N PRO A 29 13.16 -9.30 9.48
CA PRO A 29 13.80 -8.08 8.99
C PRO A 29 12.91 -7.37 7.97
N ALA A 30 13.11 -6.06 7.90
CA ALA A 30 12.42 -5.06 7.09
C ALA A 30 12.42 -5.37 5.57
N PRO A 31 11.45 -4.83 4.79
CA PRO A 31 11.42 -5.05 3.35
C PRO A 31 12.43 -4.12 2.67
N GLU A 32 13.63 -4.63 2.42
CA GLU A 32 14.51 -4.08 1.40
C GLU A 32 13.98 -4.51 0.03
N SER A 33 13.87 -3.54 -0.88
CA SER A 33 13.50 -3.74 -2.27
C SER A 33 14.47 -4.70 -2.95
N GLN A 34 13.97 -5.85 -3.39
CA GLN A 34 14.66 -6.70 -4.37
C GLN A 34 13.82 -6.73 -5.65
N ASN A 35 14.36 -6.07 -6.66
CA ASN A 35 13.99 -6.25 -8.05
C ASN A 35 14.88 -7.35 -8.64
N VAL A 36 14.32 -8.08 -9.61
CA VAL A 36 14.89 -9.13 -10.49
C VAL A 36 15.18 -10.43 -9.71
N GLU A 37 14.66 -11.61 -10.05
CA GLU A 37 14.50 -12.23 -11.37
C GLU A 37 13.26 -13.14 -11.40
N ALA A 38 12.39 -12.96 -12.40
CA ALA A 38 11.29 -13.90 -12.65
C ALA A 38 11.87 -15.18 -13.25
N ASP A 39 11.96 -16.21 -12.41
CA ASP A 39 12.25 -17.59 -12.76
C ASP A 39 11.28 -18.06 -13.87
N THR A 40 11.83 -18.27 -15.05
CA THR A 40 11.12 -18.86 -16.20
C THR A 40 10.88 -20.34 -15.92
N ALA A 41 9.80 -20.67 -15.22
CA ALA A 41 9.39 -22.04 -14.98
C ALA A 41 7.93 -22.28 -15.40
N SER A 42 7.80 -22.99 -16.53
CA SER A 42 6.74 -23.95 -16.86
C SER A 42 5.32 -23.43 -17.11
N GLY A 43 4.96 -23.38 -18.40
CA GLY A 43 3.69 -22.92 -18.93
C GLY A 43 2.47 -23.70 -18.44
N ALA A 44 1.58 -22.98 -17.75
CA ALA A 44 0.14 -23.11 -17.95
C ALA A 44 -0.25 -22.26 -19.18
N PRO A 45 -1.32 -22.60 -19.93
CA PRO A 45 -1.85 -21.68 -20.93
C PRO A 45 -2.31 -20.41 -20.21
N VAL A 46 -1.49 -19.36 -20.29
CA VAL A 46 -1.83 -18.05 -19.76
C VAL A 46 -2.71 -17.40 -20.81
N ASP A 47 -4.00 -17.21 -20.48
CA ASP A 47 -4.89 -16.47 -21.34
C ASP A 47 -4.39 -15.02 -21.40
N GLN A 48 -3.90 -14.59 -22.56
CA GLN A 48 -3.34 -13.25 -22.76
C GLN A 48 -4.33 -12.42 -23.55
N VAL A 49 -4.70 -11.28 -22.98
CA VAL A 49 -5.54 -10.27 -23.62
C VAL A 49 -4.64 -9.10 -24.03
N GLU A 50 -4.54 -8.85 -25.33
CA GLU A 50 -3.86 -7.67 -25.87
C GLU A 50 -4.87 -6.54 -26.08
N LEU A 51 -4.52 -5.34 -25.64
CA LEU A 51 -5.34 -4.14 -25.91
C LEU A 51 -5.19 -3.77 -27.39
N SER A 52 -6.33 -3.48 -28.06
CA SER A 52 -6.28 -2.98 -29.43
C SER A 52 -5.52 -1.65 -29.51
N GLU A 53 -4.81 -1.40 -30.61
CA GLU A 53 -4.03 -0.18 -30.82
C GLU A 53 -4.87 1.10 -30.62
N SER A 54 -6.15 1.04 -30.98
CA SER A 54 -7.10 2.14 -30.81
C SER A 54 -7.34 2.50 -29.33
N VAL A 55 -7.45 1.50 -28.46
CA VAL A 55 -7.66 1.68 -27.02
C VAL A 55 -6.37 2.17 -26.36
N ALA A 56 -5.21 1.63 -26.74
CA ALA A 56 -3.92 2.09 -26.24
C ALA A 56 -3.69 3.57 -26.54
N ARG A 57 -3.93 4.01 -27.79
CA ARG A 57 -3.85 5.43 -28.17
C ARG A 57 -4.85 6.30 -27.42
N ALA A 58 -6.08 5.83 -27.22
CA ALA A 58 -7.08 6.58 -26.47
C ALA A 58 -6.67 6.79 -25.00
N ILE A 59 -5.98 5.83 -24.38
CA ILE A 59 -5.43 5.97 -23.02
C ILE A 59 -4.27 6.97 -22.99
N GLU A 60 -3.38 6.96 -23.98
CA GLU A 60 -2.28 7.93 -24.10
C GLU A 60 -2.79 9.36 -24.35
N ASP A 61 -3.87 9.49 -25.14
CA ASP A 61 -4.51 10.77 -25.44
C ASP A 61 -5.46 11.24 -24.33
N ALA A 62 -5.87 10.36 -23.43
CA ALA A 62 -6.71 10.68 -22.28
C ALA A 62 -5.95 11.60 -21.32
N LYS A 63 -6.05 12.91 -21.58
CA LYS A 63 -5.45 13.95 -20.76
C LYS A 63 -6.36 14.29 -19.59
N PHE A 64 -5.80 14.20 -18.39
CA PHE A 64 -6.41 14.80 -17.22
C PHE A 64 -6.27 16.32 -17.29
N ASP A 65 -7.31 17.05 -16.90
CA ASP A 65 -7.23 18.50 -16.72
C ASP A 65 -6.32 18.82 -15.54
N ALA A 66 -5.09 19.24 -15.83
CA ALA A 66 -4.08 19.52 -14.82
C ALA A 66 -4.54 20.57 -13.80
N ALA A 67 -5.29 21.60 -14.23
CA ALA A 67 -5.80 22.63 -13.32
C ALA A 67 -6.82 22.04 -12.33
N LYS A 68 -7.69 21.15 -12.82
CA LYS A 68 -8.63 20.44 -11.96
C LYS A 68 -7.92 19.52 -10.97
N VAL A 69 -6.90 18.79 -11.41
CA VAL A 69 -6.16 17.87 -10.53
C VAL A 69 -5.42 18.65 -9.43
N GLU A 70 -4.76 19.76 -9.77
CA GLU A 70 -4.12 20.65 -8.78
C GLU A 70 -5.13 21.20 -7.77
N ALA A 71 -6.28 21.69 -8.23
CA ALA A 71 -7.34 22.18 -7.33
C ALA A 71 -7.86 21.10 -6.38
N LEU A 72 -8.05 19.87 -6.87
CA LEU A 72 -8.46 18.74 -6.03
C LEU A 72 -7.38 18.37 -5.01
N ARG A 73 -6.10 18.36 -5.41
CA ARG A 73 -4.97 18.11 -4.48
C ARG A 73 -4.94 19.12 -3.35
N LEU A 74 -5.05 20.40 -3.67
CA LEU A 74 -5.10 21.48 -2.68
C LEU A 74 -6.29 21.32 -1.74
N ALA A 75 -7.49 21.07 -2.27
CA ALA A 75 -8.69 20.87 -1.46
C ALA A 75 -8.56 19.68 -0.49
N ILE A 76 -7.92 18.59 -0.91
CA ILE A 76 -7.65 17.44 -0.02
C ILE A 76 -6.64 17.83 1.07
N MET A 77 -5.55 18.52 0.71
CA MET A 77 -4.50 18.91 1.64
C MET A 77 -4.99 19.90 2.70
N GLU A 78 -5.87 20.83 2.31
CA GLU A 78 -6.51 21.79 3.22
C GLU A 78 -7.70 21.17 3.99
N GLY A 79 -8.08 19.92 3.68
CA GLY A 79 -9.23 19.25 4.30
C GLY A 79 -10.60 19.77 3.84
N ASN A 80 -10.65 20.57 2.77
CA ASN A 80 -11.87 21.14 2.20
C ASN A 80 -12.45 20.31 1.03
N TYR A 81 -11.97 19.08 0.84
CA TYR A 81 -12.54 18.17 -0.15
C TYR A 81 -13.92 17.66 0.33
N PRO A 82 -15.00 17.84 -0.45
CA PRO A 82 -16.34 17.49 -0.01
C PRO A 82 -16.51 15.97 0.10
N LEU A 83 -16.79 15.49 1.31
CA LEU A 83 -17.17 14.10 1.60
C LEU A 83 -18.69 14.01 1.76
N ASP A 84 -19.37 13.57 0.70
CA ASP A 84 -20.82 13.30 0.72
C ASP A 84 -21.07 11.79 0.63
N ALA A 85 -21.69 11.23 1.67
CA ALA A 85 -22.00 9.81 1.76
C ALA A 85 -22.87 9.30 0.59
N LYS A 86 -23.80 10.13 0.08
CA LYS A 86 -24.66 9.74 -1.06
C LYS A 86 -23.84 9.62 -2.33
N ARG A 87 -23.02 10.64 -2.62
CA ARG A 87 -22.13 10.65 -3.80
C ARG A 87 -21.16 9.48 -3.77
N ILE A 88 -20.63 9.15 -2.59
CA ILE A 88 -19.74 7.99 -2.42
C ILE A 88 -20.51 6.70 -2.75
N ALA A 89 -21.70 6.51 -2.20
CA ALA A 89 -22.51 5.32 -2.43
C ALA A 89 -22.89 5.13 -3.91
N GLU A 90 -23.29 6.21 -4.59
CA GLU A 90 -23.59 6.20 -6.03
C GLU A 90 -22.36 5.76 -6.84
N ASN A 91 -21.19 6.35 -6.56
CA ASN A 91 -19.97 6.02 -7.29
C ASN A 91 -19.49 4.58 -7.00
N MET A 92 -19.73 4.04 -5.81
CA MET A 92 -19.44 2.63 -5.50
C MET A 92 -20.38 1.68 -6.24
N LEU A 93 -21.67 2.01 -6.33
CA LEU A 93 -22.64 1.22 -7.09
C LEU A 93 -22.29 1.17 -8.58
N ASP A 94 -21.87 2.28 -9.17
CA ASP A 94 -21.46 2.33 -10.57
C ASP A 94 -20.22 1.45 -10.84
N LEU A 95 -19.23 1.46 -9.94
CA LEU A 95 -18.06 0.58 -10.05
C LEU A 95 -18.44 -0.90 -9.95
N GLU A 96 -19.34 -1.28 -9.03
CA GLU A 96 -19.83 -2.65 -8.91
C GLU A 96 -20.54 -3.13 -10.18
N ARG A 97 -21.30 -2.24 -10.83
CA ARG A 97 -21.96 -2.53 -12.11
C ARG A 97 -20.96 -2.77 -13.25
N MET A 98 -19.83 -2.07 -13.26
CA MET A 98 -18.79 -2.28 -14.28
C MET A 98 -18.07 -3.62 -14.11
N ILE A 99 -17.93 -4.11 -12.87
CA ILE A 99 -17.26 -5.39 -12.57
C ILE A 99 -18.19 -6.59 -12.71
N SER A 100 -19.48 -6.41 -12.40
CA SER A 100 -20.51 -7.46 -12.49
C SER A 100 -21.08 -7.67 -13.90
N SER A 101 -20.64 -6.87 -14.88
CA SER A 101 -21.00 -7.01 -16.30
C SER A 101 -20.06 -7.95 -17.03
#